data_AF-A0A973J8N4-F1
#
_entry.id   AF-A0A973J8N4-F1
#
_cell.length_a   1.000
_cell.length_b   1.000
_cell.length_c   1.000
_cell.angle_alpha   90.00
_cell.angle_beta   90.00
_cell.angle_gamma   90.00
#
_symmetry.space_group_name_H-M   'P 1'
#
loop_
_entity.id
_entity.type
_entity.pdbx_description
1 polymer ?
#
loop_
_entity_poly.entity_id
_entity_poly.type
_entity_poly.pdbx_seq_one_letter_code
_entity_poly.pdbx_strand_id
1 'polypeptide(L)'
;GDTADLIDAETLTVGEKQQISRHLLNEIIQARAEQVVELIYNEIKRSGYEGMLPAGIVLTGGAAQLNGFDELVREMLGMPVRIGVPGDLTGLADSLDSPSYATGVGLLRWGSRHGLSMLGPTHRSDERQGWGNVYERFKGWLREFLP
;
A
#
# COMPACT_ATOMS: atom_id res chain seq x y z
N GLY A 1 -6.45 1.93 39.54
CA GLY A 1 -5.66 1.08 38.65
C GLY A 1 -5.65 1.68 37.26
N ASP A 2 -5.00 2.84 37.12
CA ASP A 2 -4.99 3.66 35.89
C ASP A 2 -3.60 3.81 35.27
N THR A 3 -2.55 3.34 35.94
CA THR A 3 -1.16 3.43 35.47
C THR A 3 -0.74 2.31 34.51
N ALA A 4 -1.66 1.39 34.17
CA ALA A 4 -1.34 0.19 33.40
C ALA A 4 -1.52 0.33 31.88
N ASP A 5 -2.04 1.46 31.38
CA ASP A 5 -2.34 1.64 29.95
C ASP A 5 -1.63 2.86 29.34
N LEU A 6 -0.43 3.17 29.86
CA LEU A 6 0.50 4.12 29.25
C LEU A 6 1.47 3.36 28.34
N ILE A 7 1.73 3.92 27.16
CA ILE A 7 2.74 3.44 26.22
C ILE A 7 3.85 4.48 26.10
N ASP A 8 5.09 4.01 26.01
CA ASP A 8 6.23 4.86 25.70
C ASP A 8 6.24 5.16 24.20
N ALA A 9 6.05 6.42 23.83
CA ALA A 9 6.21 6.91 22.48
C ALA A 9 7.55 7.66 22.35
N GLU A 10 8.27 7.42 21.26
CA GLU A 10 9.42 8.27 20.93
C GLU A 10 8.94 9.67 20.56
N THR A 11 9.58 10.68 21.13
CA THR A 11 9.35 12.06 20.73
C THR A 11 10.25 12.44 19.55
N LEU A 12 10.04 13.64 19.01
CA LEU A 12 10.89 14.18 17.93
C LEU A 12 12.35 14.35 18.36
N THR A 13 12.61 14.40 19.67
CA THR A 13 13.95 14.42 20.24
C THR A 13 14.47 12.99 20.41
N VAL A 14 15.59 12.68 19.75
CA VAL A 14 16.22 11.36 19.83
C VAL A 14 16.56 11.02 21.29
N GLY A 15 16.00 9.91 21.78
CA GLY A 15 16.24 9.41 23.13
C GLY A 15 15.27 9.90 24.21
N GLU A 16 14.37 10.84 23.88
CA GLU A 16 13.32 11.28 24.79
C GLU A 16 12.02 10.50 24.52
N LYS A 17 11.50 9.87 25.58
CA LYS A 17 10.26 9.10 25.55
C LYS A 17 9.18 9.86 26.30
N GLN A 18 8.00 9.94 25.71
CA GLN A 18 6.81 10.47 26.34
C GLN A 18 5.82 9.35 26.60
N GLN A 19 5.23 9.33 27.80
CA GLN A 19 4.15 8.40 28.11
C GLN A 19 2.82 8.94 27.59
N ILE A 20 2.15 8.13 26.79
CA ILE A 20 0.86 8.46 26.18
C ILE A 20 -0.15 7.41 26.61
N SER A 21 -1.38 7.83 26.93
CA SER A 21 -2.49 6.90 27.14
C SER A 21 -2.80 6.15 25.87
N ARG A 22 -2.78 4.81 25.92
CA ARG A 22 -3.15 3.96 24.79
C ARG A 22 -4.61 4.22 24.38
N HIS A 23 -5.49 4.45 25.34
CA HIS A 23 -6.88 4.79 25.07
C HIS A 23 -6.99 6.07 24.22
N LEU A 24 -6.30 7.14 24.63
CA LEU A 24 -6.29 8.40 23.88
C LEU A 24 -5.70 8.21 22.47
N LEU A 25 -4.62 7.44 22.34
CA LEU A 25 -4.04 7.15 21.04
C LEU A 25 -5.03 6.40 20.13
N ASN A 26 -5.73 5.40 20.67
CA ASN A 26 -6.72 4.64 19.92
C ASN A 26 -7.89 5.52 19.48
N GLU A 27 -8.36 6.43 20.34
CA GLU A 27 -9.41 7.40 19.98
C GLU A 27 -8.99 8.28 18.80
N ILE A 28 -7.76 8.79 18.82
CA ILE A 28 -7.20 9.60 17.71
C ILE A 28 -7.09 8.76 16.43
N ILE A 29 -6.58 7.53 16.53
CA ILE A 29 -6.44 6.61 15.39
C ILE A 29 -7.81 6.29 14.78
N GLN A 30 -8.81 5.99 15.62
CA GLN A 30 -10.16 5.69 15.19
C GLN A 30 -10.78 6.87 14.46
N ALA A 31 -10.73 8.08 15.03
CA ALA A 31 -11.27 9.28 14.40
C ALA A 31 -10.64 9.53 13.02
N ARG A 32 -9.32 9.29 12.89
CA ARG A 32 -8.65 9.43 11.58
C ARG A 32 -9.03 8.32 10.61
N ALA A 33 -9.21 7.09 11.09
CA ALA A 33 -9.63 5.97 10.27
C ALA A 33 -11.03 6.23 9.69
N GLU A 34 -11.99 6.62 10.53
CA GLU A 34 -13.36 7.00 10.13
C GLU A 34 -13.34 8.11 9.06
N GLN A 35 -12.54 9.15 9.28
CA GLN A 35 -12.37 10.23 8.29
C GLN A 35 -11.84 9.71 6.94
N VAL A 36 -10.89 8.78 6.95
CA VAL A 36 -10.38 8.17 5.70
C VAL A 36 -11.49 7.37 5.01
N VAL A 37 -12.33 6.65 5.76
CA VAL A 37 -13.46 5.91 5.18
C VAL A 37 -14.50 6.86 4.58
N GLU A 38 -14.79 8.00 5.21
CA GLU A 38 -15.66 9.03 4.64
C GLU A 38 -15.10 9.58 3.31
N LEU A 39 -13.78 9.81 3.23
CA LEU A 39 -13.14 10.24 1.99
C LEU A 39 -13.28 9.18 0.89
N ILE A 40 -13.12 7.89 1.23
CA ILE A 40 -13.35 6.78 0.30
C ILE A 40 -14.81 6.79 -0.19
N TYR A 41 -15.78 6.93 0.71
CA TYR A 41 -17.20 6.96 0.35
C TYR A 41 -17.52 8.12 -0.61
N ASN A 42 -17.02 9.31 -0.31
CA ASN A 42 -17.21 10.49 -1.15
C ASN A 42 -16.59 10.30 -2.54
N GLU A 43 -15.45 9.63 -2.64
CA GLU A 43 -14.82 9.32 -3.92
C GLU A 43 -15.62 8.29 -4.75
N ILE A 44 -16.18 7.26 -4.10
CA ILE A 44 -17.08 6.30 -4.76
C ILE A 44 -18.29 7.02 -5.35
N LYS A 45 -18.89 7.95 -4.60
CA LYS A 45 -20.00 8.78 -5.11
C LYS A 45 -19.57 9.66 -6.27
N ARG A 46 -18.45 10.39 -6.10
CA ARG A 46 -17.93 11.32 -7.10
C ARG A 46 -17.58 10.64 -8.42
N SER A 47 -17.11 9.40 -8.36
CA SER A 47 -16.79 8.59 -9.55
C SER A 47 -18.00 8.00 -10.26
N GLY A 48 -19.20 8.06 -9.66
CA GLY A 48 -20.45 7.55 -10.25
C GLY A 48 -20.64 6.04 -10.13
N TYR A 49 -19.80 5.34 -9.35
CA TYR A 49 -19.86 3.89 -9.14
C TYR A 49 -20.65 3.47 -7.90
N GLU A 50 -21.37 4.39 -7.24
CA GLU A 50 -22.23 4.05 -6.11
C GLU A 50 -23.25 2.97 -6.52
N GLY A 51 -23.35 1.90 -5.74
CA GLY A 51 -24.20 0.75 -6.05
C GLY A 51 -23.68 -0.17 -7.18
N MET A 52 -22.53 0.13 -7.79
CA MET A 52 -21.94 -0.63 -8.90
C MET A 52 -20.71 -1.45 -8.48
N LEU A 53 -20.50 -1.68 -7.18
CA LEU A 53 -19.34 -2.37 -6.62
C LEU A 53 -19.71 -3.73 -5.96
N PRO A 54 -20.28 -4.71 -6.71
CA PRO A 54 -20.71 -5.98 -6.12
C PRO A 54 -19.55 -6.83 -5.59
N ALA A 55 -18.33 -6.64 -6.12
CA ALA A 55 -17.12 -7.29 -5.64
C ALA A 55 -16.50 -6.62 -4.39
N GLY A 56 -17.07 -5.49 -3.96
CA GLY A 56 -16.64 -4.75 -2.79
C GLY A 56 -15.28 -4.05 -2.95
N ILE A 57 -14.59 -3.84 -1.83
CA ILE A 57 -13.35 -3.08 -1.71
C ILE A 57 -12.17 -4.00 -1.39
N VAL A 58 -11.02 -3.68 -1.97
CA VAL A 58 -9.73 -4.28 -1.61
C VAL A 58 -8.86 -3.21 -0.95
N LEU A 59 -8.55 -3.39 0.32
CA LEU A 59 -7.62 -2.53 1.05
C LEU A 59 -6.20 -3.03 0.86
N THR A 60 -5.26 -2.11 0.66
CA THR A 60 -3.84 -2.43 0.47
C THR A 60 -2.97 -1.33 1.09
N GLY A 61 -1.65 -1.54 1.11
CA GLY A 61 -0.69 -0.65 1.76
C GLY A 61 -0.55 -0.94 3.27
N GLY A 62 0.36 -0.21 3.92
CA GLY A 62 0.63 -0.43 5.35
C GLY A 62 -0.56 -0.13 6.26
N ALA A 63 -1.35 0.89 5.92
CA ALA A 63 -2.54 1.27 6.70
C ALA A 63 -3.62 0.18 6.73
N ALA A 64 -3.66 -0.69 5.73
CA ALA A 64 -4.57 -1.83 5.69
C ALA A 64 -4.30 -2.88 6.79
N GLN A 65 -3.15 -2.79 7.48
CA GLN A 65 -2.80 -3.67 8.61
C GLN A 65 -3.24 -3.09 9.96
N LEU A 66 -3.87 -1.91 9.97
CA LEU A 66 -4.44 -1.37 11.19
C LEU A 66 -5.53 -2.33 11.69
N ASN A 67 -5.40 -2.78 12.95
CA ASN A 67 -6.34 -3.72 13.55
C ASN A 67 -7.78 -3.16 13.50
N GLY A 68 -8.71 -3.95 12.97
CA GLY A 68 -10.13 -3.56 12.88
C GLY A 68 -10.47 -2.65 11.70
N PHE A 69 -9.51 -2.31 10.84
CA PHE A 69 -9.75 -1.32 9.79
C PHE A 69 -10.65 -1.85 8.66
N ASP A 70 -10.53 -3.12 8.27
CA ASP A 70 -11.44 -3.69 7.28
C ASP A 70 -12.85 -3.90 7.84
N GLU A 71 -13.00 -4.20 9.14
CA GLU A 71 -14.30 -4.19 9.81
C GLU A 71 -14.92 -2.80 9.79
N LEU A 72 -14.18 -1.75 10.15
CA LEU A 72 -14.65 -0.37 10.13
C LEU A 72 -15.14 0.03 8.73
N VAL A 73 -14.34 -0.24 7.71
CA VAL A 73 -14.70 0.07 6.31
C VAL A 73 -15.95 -0.71 5.89
N ARG A 74 -16.04 -1.98 6.28
CA ARG A 74 -17.20 -2.86 5.97
C ARG A 74 -18.48 -2.34 6.64
N GLU A 75 -18.40 -1.91 7.89
CA GLU A 75 -19.51 -1.36 8.65
C GLU A 75 -20.00 -0.03 8.05
N MET A 76 -19.09 0.91 7.82
CA MET A 76 -19.44 2.23 7.32
C MET A 76 -19.94 2.23 5.86
N LEU A 77 -19.40 1.36 5.01
CA LEU A 77 -19.73 1.34 3.58
C LEU A 77 -20.78 0.29 3.20
N GLY A 78 -21.12 -0.63 4.11
CA GLY A 78 -22.15 -1.65 3.89
C GLY A 78 -21.85 -2.60 2.72
N MET A 79 -20.57 -2.84 2.41
CA MET A 79 -20.15 -3.68 1.29
C MET A 79 -18.99 -4.61 1.67
N PRO A 80 -18.74 -5.70 0.92
CA PRO A 80 -17.64 -6.61 1.21
C PRO A 80 -16.29 -5.87 1.18
N VAL A 81 -15.41 -6.18 2.14
CA VAL A 81 -14.06 -5.62 2.23
C VAL A 81 -13.08 -6.76 2.50
N ARG A 82 -11.95 -6.75 1.80
CA ARG A 82 -10.83 -7.68 2.03
C ARG A 82 -9.49 -6.97 2.00
N ILE A 83 -8.50 -7.53 2.71
CA ILE A 83 -7.11 -7.11 2.61
C ILE A 83 -6.47 -7.78 1.38
N GLY A 84 -5.85 -6.98 0.51
CA GLY A 84 -5.14 -7.44 -0.67
C GLY A 84 -3.64 -7.53 -0.41
N VAL A 85 -3.06 -8.70 -0.66
CA VAL A 85 -1.62 -8.94 -0.64
C VAL A 85 -1.11 -9.26 -2.06
N PRO A 86 0.14 -8.89 -2.41
CA PRO A 86 0.69 -9.23 -3.70
C PRO A 86 0.97 -10.75 -3.82
N GLY A 87 0.06 -11.52 -4.42
CA GLY A 87 0.24 -12.97 -4.68
C GLY A 87 1.07 -13.29 -5.94
N ASP A 88 1.38 -14.56 -6.20
CA ASP A 88 2.15 -15.09 -7.36
C ASP A 88 3.61 -14.62 -7.47
N LEU A 89 4.28 -14.48 -6.32
CA LEU A 89 5.72 -14.29 -6.27
C LEU A 89 6.37 -15.67 -6.12
N THR A 90 7.32 -16.02 -6.98
CA THR A 90 8.09 -17.27 -6.85
C THR A 90 9.51 -16.94 -6.38
N GLY A 91 10.01 -17.65 -5.37
CA GLY A 91 11.35 -17.41 -4.79
C GLY A 91 11.29 -16.58 -3.51
N LEU A 92 11.65 -15.29 -3.57
CA LEU A 92 11.69 -14.32 -2.44
C LEU A 92 10.28 -13.93 -1.89
N ALA A 93 9.31 -14.81 -2.08
CA ALA A 93 7.89 -14.55 -1.92
C ALA A 93 7.47 -14.41 -0.45
N ASP A 94 8.08 -15.20 0.43
CA ASP A 94 7.65 -15.31 1.83
C ASP A 94 7.85 -14.00 2.61
N SER A 95 8.83 -13.18 2.21
CA SER A 95 9.10 -11.88 2.86
C SER A 95 8.20 -10.74 2.34
N LEU A 96 7.43 -10.97 1.27
CA LEU A 96 6.62 -9.94 0.61
C LEU A 96 5.12 -10.18 0.77
N ASP A 97 4.72 -11.11 1.64
CA ASP A 97 3.32 -11.40 1.98
C ASP A 97 2.76 -10.33 2.94
N SER A 98 2.68 -9.10 2.45
CA SER A 98 2.12 -7.97 3.19
C SER A 98 1.49 -6.97 2.23
N PRO A 99 0.33 -6.38 2.58
CA PRO A 99 -0.29 -5.33 1.76
C PRO A 99 0.62 -4.11 1.56
N SER A 100 1.62 -3.90 2.44
CA SER A 100 2.63 -2.85 2.29
C SER A 100 3.42 -2.94 0.98
N TYR A 101 3.59 -4.14 0.43
CA TYR A 101 4.41 -4.35 -0.77
C TYR A 101 3.62 -4.29 -2.08
N ALA A 102 2.29 -4.16 -2.03
CA ALA A 102 1.43 -4.24 -3.21
C ALA A 102 1.79 -3.21 -4.29
N THR A 103 2.09 -1.97 -3.92
CA THR A 103 2.48 -0.92 -4.87
C THR A 103 3.79 -1.24 -5.56
N GLY A 104 4.83 -1.59 -4.81
CA GLY A 104 6.14 -1.91 -5.36
C GLY A 104 6.10 -3.13 -6.29
N VAL A 105 5.45 -4.21 -5.85
CA VAL A 105 5.25 -5.41 -6.66
C VAL A 105 4.41 -5.12 -7.90
N GLY A 106 3.35 -4.31 -7.77
CA GLY A 106 2.48 -3.90 -8.87
C GLY A 106 3.24 -3.14 -9.96
N LEU A 107 4.11 -2.20 -9.57
CA LEU A 107 4.95 -1.45 -10.49
C LEU A 107 5.96 -2.36 -11.23
N LEU A 108 6.63 -3.25 -10.51
CA LEU A 108 7.57 -4.21 -11.12
C LEU A 108 6.86 -5.13 -12.13
N ARG A 109 5.66 -5.61 -11.79
CA ARG A 109 4.83 -6.41 -12.70
C ARG A 109 4.40 -5.62 -13.92
N TRP A 110 3.95 -4.39 -13.71
CA TRP A 110 3.53 -3.52 -14.79
C TRP A 110 4.69 -3.26 -15.76
N GLY A 111 5.87 -2.92 -15.24
CA GLY A 111 7.09 -2.70 -16.01
C GLY A 111 7.59 -3.95 -16.72
N SER A 112 7.52 -5.13 -16.10
CA SER A 112 7.87 -6.41 -16.76
C SER A 112 6.94 -6.73 -17.93
N ARG A 113 5.63 -6.48 -17.80
CA ARG A 113 4.64 -6.77 -18.87
C ARG A 113 4.68 -5.74 -20.00
N HIS A 114 4.82 -4.45 -19.69
CA HIS A 114 4.68 -3.36 -20.68
C HIS A 114 6.02 -2.78 -21.14
N GLY A 115 7.06 -2.91 -20.33
CA GLY A 115 8.42 -2.48 -20.68
C GLY A 115 9.05 -3.33 -21.78
N LEU A 116 8.56 -4.56 -22.02
CA LEU A 116 8.96 -5.36 -23.18
C LEU A 116 8.18 -5.00 -24.46
N SER A 117 6.97 -4.45 -24.38
CA SER A 117 6.12 -4.15 -25.55
C SER A 117 6.25 -2.72 -26.07
N MET A 118 6.73 -1.77 -25.27
CA MET A 118 7.07 -0.41 -25.72
C MET A 118 8.40 -0.32 -26.49
N LEU A 119 9.16 -1.41 -26.52
CA LEU A 119 10.39 -1.54 -27.27
C LEU A 119 10.11 -2.50 -28.43
N GLY A 120 10.21 -2.02 -29.67
CA GLY A 120 9.98 -2.82 -30.88
C GLY A 120 10.82 -4.12 -30.94
N PRO A 121 10.62 -4.98 -31.95
CA PRO A 121 11.18 -6.33 -31.98
C PRO A 121 12.72 -6.28 -31.96
N THR A 122 13.31 -6.56 -30.80
CA THR A 122 14.76 -6.75 -30.69
C THR A 122 15.07 -8.23 -30.90
N HIS A 123 15.71 -8.46 -32.05
CA HIS A 123 16.54 -9.60 -32.42
C HIS A 123 17.02 -10.49 -31.25
N ARG A 124 16.85 -11.81 -31.43
CA ARG A 124 17.49 -12.87 -30.63
C ARG A 124 19.00 -12.63 -30.53
N SER A 125 19.54 -12.49 -29.32
CA SER A 125 20.85 -13.04 -28.92
C SER A 125 21.22 -12.73 -27.46
N ASP A 126 21.58 -13.80 -26.76
CA ASP A 126 22.54 -13.94 -25.65
C ASP A 126 22.24 -13.46 -24.21
N GLU A 127 22.33 -14.42 -23.31
CA GLU A 127 21.85 -14.48 -21.93
C GLU A 127 22.78 -13.79 -20.90
N ARG A 128 23.81 -13.06 -21.37
CA ARG A 128 24.87 -12.47 -20.52
C ARG A 128 24.79 -10.96 -20.35
N GLN A 129 23.82 -10.28 -20.97
CA GLN A 129 23.73 -8.80 -21.00
C GLN A 129 22.40 -8.25 -20.45
N GLY A 130 21.77 -8.94 -19.49
CA GLY A 130 20.47 -8.54 -18.93
C GLY A 130 20.51 -7.37 -17.93
N TRP A 131 21.61 -7.22 -17.16
CA TRP A 131 21.65 -6.29 -16.02
C TRP A 131 22.11 -4.86 -16.38
N GLY A 132 23.07 -4.71 -17.29
CA GLY A 132 23.54 -3.38 -17.72
C GLY A 132 22.48 -2.57 -18.46
N ASN A 133 21.68 -3.23 -19.29
CA ASN A 133 20.63 -2.59 -20.06
C ASN A 133 19.42 -2.16 -19.21
N VAL A 134 19.15 -2.86 -18.10
CA VAL A 134 18.07 -2.49 -17.16
C VAL A 134 18.45 -1.24 -16.36
N TYR A 135 19.71 -1.12 -15.95
CA TYR A 135 20.21 0.03 -15.19
C TYR A 135 20.22 1.33 -16.02
N GLU A 136 20.67 1.28 -17.27
CA GLU A 136 20.66 2.45 -18.17
C GLU A 136 19.24 2.94 -18.49
N ARG A 137 18.26 2.03 -18.51
CA ARG A 137 16.85 2.37 -18.77
C ARG A 137 16.15 2.97 -17.55
N PHE A 138 16.44 2.46 -16.35
CA PHE A 138 15.96 3.06 -15.10
C PHE A 138 16.52 4.47 -14.92
N LYS A 139 17.80 4.68 -15.29
CA LYS A 139 18.44 6.00 -15.30
C LYS A 139 17.81 6.96 -16.31
N GLY A 140 17.41 6.47 -17.48
CA GLY A 140 16.68 7.27 -18.48
C GLY A 140 15.34 7.77 -17.97
N TRP A 141 14.54 6.87 -17.39
CA TRP A 141 13.25 7.21 -16.77
C TRP A 141 13.40 8.17 -15.58
N LEU A 142 14.39 7.95 -14.71
CA LEU A 142 14.64 8.82 -13.56
C LEU A 142 15.05 10.25 -13.98
N ARG A 143 15.72 10.39 -15.13
CA ARG A 143 16.10 11.70 -15.71
C ARG A 143 14.93 12.45 -16.34
N GLU A 144 13.81 11.81 -16.62
CA GLU A 144 12.57 12.51 -17.03
C GLU A 144 11.77 13.03 -15.82
N PHE A 145 11.99 12.48 -14.63
CA PHE A 145 11.28 12.84 -13.39
C PHE A 145 12.01 13.86 -12.51
N LEU A 146 13.30 14.11 -12.75
CA LEU A 146 14.09 15.17 -12.12
C LEU A 146 14.48 16.18 -13.21
N PRO A 147 14.21 17.49 -13.03
CA PRO A 147 14.54 18.52 -14.02
C PRO A 147 16.04 18.61 -14.33
#